data_AF-A0AA51DXQ9-F1
#
_entry.id   AF-A0AA51DXQ9-F1
#
_cell.length_a   1.000
_cell.length_b   1.000
_cell.length_c   1.000
_cell.angle_alpha   90.00
_cell.angle_beta   90.00
_cell.angle_gamma   90.00
#
_symmetry.space_group_name_H-M   'P 1'
#
loop_
_entity.id
_entity.type
_entity.pdbx_description
1 polymer ?
#
loop_
_entity_poly.entity_id
_entity_poly.type
_entity_poly.pdbx_seq_one_letter_code
_entity_poly.pdbx_strand_id
1 'polypeptide(L)'
;MDKIRVSIVIPVYNVEKYLEQCLKSVINQTLKELEIICVNDGSTDNSLSILEKYMKIDPRIKIISKKNDGLGAARNTGIDAAHGEYIGFVDSDDFVDKTMFEKLYNKGKSTGADVILSNLDLYFDNTGERKIYRDVELYHELEKKNGFKAEQHTKIVRSIAAWDRIYKLDFLKRNNLRNPEHVIYEDALFSYQTTILAEKLAVVNEPLYMYRKNTGVAITDKEIKNDKYKFDYLDNNRKIKQFLIDNNVYNVYFADFWLYHFTGAIWHQGNARNYSTFKKFFYGMREMLDDDVYAFINCQSNEVIVHYVNKLKNNNLMPFYINFGLKNKIKRSLHKIYERLFTL
;
A
#
# COMPACT_ATOMS: atom_id res chain seq x y z
N MET A 1 25.30 -14.65 18.58
CA MET A 1 24.82 -13.82 17.45
C MET A 1 24.27 -12.55 18.05
N ASP A 2 24.67 -11.39 17.52
CA ASP A 2 24.10 -10.11 17.95
C ASP A 2 22.59 -10.10 17.67
N LYS A 3 21.83 -9.46 18.57
CA LYS A 3 20.37 -9.41 18.50
C LYS A 3 19.92 -8.63 17.26
N ILE A 4 19.20 -9.28 16.34
CA ILE A 4 18.61 -8.65 15.15
C ILE A 4 17.48 -7.72 15.60
N ARG A 5 17.58 -6.44 15.25
CA ARG A 5 16.58 -5.42 15.61
C ARG A 5 15.47 -5.34 14.57
N VAL A 6 15.83 -5.34 13.28
CA VAL A 6 14.87 -5.26 12.18
C VAL A 6 15.20 -6.27 11.09
N SER A 7 14.21 -7.05 10.68
CA SER A 7 14.22 -7.87 9.47
C SER A 7 13.68 -7.05 8.30
N ILE A 8 14.45 -6.91 7.23
CA ILE A 8 14.03 -6.19 6.04
C ILE A 8 13.75 -7.22 4.95
N VAL A 9 12.50 -7.32 4.53
CA VAL A 9 12.08 -8.24 3.46
C VAL A 9 12.01 -7.48 2.14
N ILE A 10 12.73 -7.99 1.14
CA ILE A 10 12.76 -7.44 -0.22
C ILE A 10 12.20 -8.50 -1.19
N PRO A 11 10.93 -8.41 -1.61
CA PRO A 11 10.38 -9.26 -2.65
C PRO A 11 10.95 -8.85 -4.02
N VAL A 12 11.47 -9.82 -4.77
CA VAL A 12 12.19 -9.62 -6.03
C VAL A 12 11.56 -10.45 -7.14
N TYR A 13 11.09 -9.79 -8.19
CA TYR A 13 10.62 -10.44 -9.41
C TYR A 13 10.86 -9.55 -10.64
N ASN A 14 11.78 -9.97 -11.51
CA ASN A 14 12.08 -9.31 -12.79
C ASN A 14 12.31 -7.78 -12.69
N VAL A 15 13.29 -7.38 -11.89
CA VAL A 15 13.54 -5.99 -11.48
C VAL A 15 15.03 -5.61 -11.59
N GLU A 16 15.78 -6.28 -12.48
CA GLU A 16 17.24 -6.11 -12.61
C GLU A 16 17.69 -4.65 -12.77
N LYS A 17 16.86 -3.81 -13.41
CA LYS A 17 17.11 -2.38 -13.65
C LYS A 17 17.23 -1.56 -12.36
N TYR A 18 16.46 -1.90 -11.33
CA TYR A 18 16.29 -1.07 -10.13
C TYR A 18 16.91 -1.72 -8.88
N LEU A 19 17.08 -3.03 -8.90
CA LEU A 19 17.46 -3.83 -7.74
C LEU A 19 18.78 -3.39 -7.09
N GLU A 20 19.79 -3.03 -7.87
CA GLU A 20 21.06 -2.56 -7.30
C GLU A 20 20.89 -1.31 -6.43
N GLN A 21 20.04 -0.36 -6.83
CA GLN A 21 19.79 0.85 -6.05
C GLN A 21 19.04 0.52 -4.76
N CYS A 22 18.02 -0.34 -4.84
CA CYS A 22 17.28 -0.84 -3.69
C CYS A 22 18.24 -1.46 -2.66
N LEU A 23 19.06 -2.43 -3.08
CA LEU A 23 20.01 -3.13 -2.21
C LEU A 23 21.02 -2.16 -1.58
N LYS A 24 21.60 -1.23 -2.36
CA LYS A 24 22.52 -0.22 -1.83
C LYS A 24 21.84 0.64 -0.75
N SER A 25 20.57 1.00 -0.92
CA SER A 25 19.85 1.83 0.07
C SER A 25 19.62 1.11 1.40
N VAL A 26 19.43 -0.21 1.36
CA VAL A 26 19.22 -1.06 2.54
C VAL A 26 20.55 -1.44 3.23
N ILE A 27 21.59 -1.76 2.45
CA ILE A 27 22.93 -2.09 2.99
C ILE A 27 23.53 -0.91 3.74
N ASN A 28 23.35 0.31 3.23
CA ASN A 28 23.93 1.53 3.77
C ASN A 28 23.13 2.16 4.93
N GLN A 29 22.16 1.45 5.49
CA GLN A 29 21.40 1.92 6.65
C GLN A 29 22.32 2.25 7.85
N THR A 30 21.94 3.27 8.62
CA THR A 30 22.66 3.65 9.84
C THR A 30 22.50 2.60 10.93
N LEU A 31 21.31 1.98 11.04
CA LEU A 31 21.08 0.80 11.89
C LEU A 31 21.87 -0.40 11.34
N LYS A 32 22.70 -1.04 12.18
CA LYS A 32 23.58 -2.14 11.73
C LYS A 32 23.01 -3.52 12.02
N GLU A 33 22.24 -3.65 13.10
CA GLU A 33 21.61 -4.89 13.56
C GLU A 33 20.39 -5.27 12.70
N LEU A 34 20.63 -5.42 11.41
CA LEU A 34 19.66 -5.78 10.38
C LEU A 34 19.89 -7.20 9.91
N GLU A 35 18.81 -7.88 9.53
CA GLU A 35 18.87 -8.96 8.54
C GLU A 35 18.11 -8.54 7.28
N ILE A 36 18.62 -8.92 6.12
CA ILE A 36 18.05 -8.53 4.82
C ILE A 36 17.63 -9.81 4.10
N ILE A 37 16.34 -10.05 3.98
CA ILE A 37 15.76 -11.26 3.40
C ILE A 37 15.25 -10.93 2.00
N CYS A 38 16.02 -11.30 1.00
CA CYS A 38 15.66 -11.14 -0.41
C CYS A 38 14.89 -12.39 -0.87
N VAL A 39 13.61 -12.23 -1.18
CA VAL A 39 12.76 -13.33 -1.67
C VAL A 39 12.66 -13.23 -3.19
N ASN A 40 13.44 -14.06 -3.90
CA ASN A 40 13.36 -14.18 -5.35
C ASN A 40 12.15 -15.03 -5.73
N ASP A 41 11.10 -14.37 -6.23
CA ASP A 41 9.82 -14.99 -6.59
C ASP A 41 9.85 -15.50 -8.04
N GLY A 42 10.87 -16.28 -8.38
CA GLY A 42 11.01 -16.93 -9.69
C GLY A 42 11.41 -15.99 -10.83
N SER A 43 12.31 -15.03 -10.58
CA SER A 43 12.81 -14.13 -11.62
C SER A 43 13.48 -14.89 -12.77
N THR A 44 13.30 -14.39 -13.98
CA THR A 44 13.88 -14.91 -15.24
C THR A 44 14.88 -13.96 -15.88
N ASP A 45 15.03 -12.75 -15.34
CA ASP A 45 16.06 -11.77 -15.72
C ASP A 45 17.32 -11.90 -14.83
N ASN A 46 18.23 -10.92 -14.86
CA ASN A 46 19.45 -10.97 -14.05
C ASN A 46 19.26 -10.66 -12.55
N SER A 47 18.02 -10.55 -12.06
CA SER A 47 17.75 -10.19 -10.65
C SER A 47 18.42 -11.17 -9.67
N LEU A 48 18.36 -12.48 -9.92
CA LEU A 48 19.00 -13.49 -9.05
C LEU A 48 20.53 -13.32 -9.02
N SER A 49 21.16 -13.13 -10.18
CA SER A 49 22.61 -12.90 -10.29
C SER A 49 23.03 -11.65 -9.53
N ILE A 50 22.22 -10.58 -9.55
CA ILE A 50 22.45 -9.38 -8.76
C ILE A 50 22.37 -9.69 -7.26
N LEU A 51 21.34 -10.42 -6.81
CA LEU A 51 21.22 -10.82 -5.40
C LEU A 51 22.45 -11.61 -4.92
N GLU A 52 22.90 -12.60 -5.70
CA GLU A 52 24.06 -13.43 -5.38
C GLU A 52 25.35 -12.62 -5.29
N LYS A 53 25.53 -11.60 -6.15
CA LYS A 53 26.64 -10.64 -6.08
C LYS A 53 26.63 -9.87 -4.77
N TYR A 54 25.48 -9.33 -4.36
CA TYR A 54 25.39 -8.54 -3.12
C TYR A 54 25.46 -9.39 -1.85
N MET A 55 24.98 -10.63 -1.87
CA MET A 55 25.13 -11.57 -0.76
C MET A 55 26.61 -11.88 -0.43
N LYS A 56 27.49 -11.84 -1.44
CA LYS A 56 28.95 -11.97 -1.23
C LYS A 56 29.58 -10.71 -0.61
N ILE A 57 28.92 -9.56 -0.74
CA ILE A 57 29.42 -8.25 -0.26
C ILE A 57 28.94 -7.97 1.17
N ASP A 58 27.69 -8.30 1.48
CA ASP A 58 27.08 -8.06 2.79
C ASP A 58 26.52 -9.37 3.38
N PRO A 59 27.12 -9.89 4.47
CA PRO A 59 26.70 -11.16 5.07
C PRO A 59 25.32 -11.10 5.76
N ARG A 60 24.70 -9.91 5.88
CA ARG A 60 23.34 -9.75 6.40
C ARG A 60 22.28 -10.17 5.38
N ILE A 61 22.65 -10.30 4.10
CA ILE A 61 21.74 -10.69 3.02
C ILE A 61 21.53 -12.22 3.02
N LYS A 62 20.27 -12.62 3.02
CA LYS A 62 19.80 -14.00 2.85
C LYS A 62 18.92 -14.05 1.60
N ILE A 63 19.15 -15.02 0.73
CA ILE A 63 18.35 -15.21 -0.48
C ILE A 63 17.44 -16.42 -0.28
N ILE A 64 16.14 -16.25 -0.52
CA ILE A 64 15.17 -17.33 -0.60
C ILE A 64 14.61 -17.34 -2.02
N SER A 65 14.90 -18.40 -2.77
CA SER A 65 14.33 -18.58 -4.12
C SER A 65 13.14 -19.53 -4.06
N LYS A 66 12.04 -19.13 -4.69
CA LYS A 66 10.81 -19.92 -4.81
C LYS A 66 10.24 -19.80 -6.23
N LYS A 67 9.29 -20.68 -6.55
CA LYS A 67 8.47 -20.53 -7.77
C LYS A 67 7.63 -19.24 -7.65
N ASN A 68 7.46 -18.52 -8.76
CA ASN A 68 6.63 -17.32 -8.81
C ASN A 68 5.23 -17.57 -8.28
N ASP A 69 4.80 -16.74 -7.32
CA ASP A 69 3.48 -16.86 -6.69
C ASP A 69 2.87 -15.52 -6.26
N GLY A 70 3.53 -14.43 -6.60
CA GLY A 70 3.07 -13.07 -6.40
C GLY A 70 3.67 -12.40 -5.15
N LEU A 71 3.47 -11.08 -5.12
CA LEU A 71 4.07 -10.18 -4.13
C LEU A 71 3.68 -10.52 -2.69
N GLY A 72 2.40 -10.84 -2.46
CA GLY A 72 1.92 -11.25 -1.13
C GLY A 72 2.60 -12.51 -0.61
N ALA A 73 2.72 -13.56 -1.43
CA ALA A 73 3.37 -14.81 -1.07
C ALA A 73 4.87 -14.62 -0.81
N ALA A 74 5.53 -13.76 -1.60
CA ALA A 74 6.94 -13.39 -1.37
C ALA A 74 7.13 -12.67 -0.02
N ARG A 75 6.26 -11.71 0.33
CA ARG A 75 6.29 -11.06 1.64
C ARG A 75 6.03 -12.05 2.78
N ASN A 76 5.06 -12.96 2.63
CA ASN A 76 4.76 -13.98 3.64
C ASN A 76 5.95 -14.93 3.87
N THR A 77 6.61 -15.36 2.80
CA THR A 77 7.88 -16.13 2.88
C THR A 77 8.93 -15.38 3.70
N GLY A 78 9.03 -14.06 3.52
CA GLY A 78 9.90 -13.21 4.32
C GLY A 78 9.49 -13.10 5.79
N ILE A 79 8.19 -12.99 6.09
CA ILE A 79 7.68 -12.98 7.48
C ILE A 79 8.05 -14.28 8.20
N ASP A 80 7.93 -15.42 7.52
CA ASP A 80 8.23 -16.73 8.09
C ASP A 80 9.73 -16.91 8.38
N ALA A 81 10.59 -16.36 7.52
CA ALA A 81 12.04 -16.39 7.67
C ALA A 81 12.61 -15.30 8.61
N ALA A 82 11.79 -14.37 9.09
CA ALA A 82 12.23 -13.24 9.90
C ALA A 82 12.47 -13.61 11.39
N HIS A 83 13.50 -12.99 11.96
CA HIS A 83 14.02 -13.17 13.32
C HIS A 83 14.22 -11.85 14.09
N GLY A 84 13.99 -10.69 13.45
CA GLY A 84 14.12 -9.38 14.07
C GLY A 84 13.03 -9.10 15.10
N GLU A 85 13.29 -8.15 16.00
CA GLU A 85 12.25 -7.62 16.90
C GLU A 85 11.11 -6.96 16.10
N TYR A 86 11.48 -6.25 15.04
CA TYR A 86 10.59 -5.69 14.05
C TYR A 86 10.87 -6.27 12.66
N ILE A 87 9.92 -6.12 11.75
CA ILE A 87 10.02 -6.45 10.33
C ILE A 87 9.54 -5.27 9.49
N GLY A 88 10.20 -4.98 8.38
CA GLY A 88 9.78 -4.01 7.37
C GLY A 88 9.88 -4.60 5.97
N PHE A 89 9.18 -3.99 5.01
CA PHE A 89 9.21 -4.40 3.61
C PHE A 89 9.80 -3.27 2.75
N VAL A 90 10.57 -3.61 1.73
CA VAL A 90 11.04 -2.67 0.71
C VAL A 90 10.78 -3.29 -0.66
N ASP A 91 9.96 -2.66 -1.47
CA ASP A 91 9.72 -3.13 -2.84
C ASP A 91 10.99 -2.91 -3.68
N SER A 92 11.33 -3.92 -4.49
CA SER A 92 12.65 -4.02 -5.14
C SER A 92 12.90 -3.00 -6.26
N ASP A 93 11.87 -2.29 -6.70
CA ASP A 93 11.96 -1.15 -7.63
C ASP A 93 12.08 0.22 -6.92
N ASP A 94 11.96 0.24 -5.60
CA ASP A 94 12.06 1.43 -4.76
C ASP A 94 13.43 1.54 -4.06
N PHE A 95 13.57 2.55 -3.19
CA PHE A 95 14.73 2.72 -2.33
C PHE A 95 14.35 3.52 -1.09
N VAL A 96 15.18 3.45 -0.05
CA VAL A 96 14.89 4.05 1.26
C VAL A 96 15.98 5.02 1.72
N ASP A 97 15.61 5.98 2.58
CA ASP A 97 16.58 6.87 3.21
C ASP A 97 17.49 6.08 4.15
N LYS A 98 18.78 6.44 4.22
CA LYS A 98 19.79 5.71 5.03
C LYS A 98 19.45 5.66 6.53
N THR A 99 18.56 6.53 7.01
CA THR A 99 18.15 6.60 8.42
C THR A 99 16.80 5.94 8.71
N MET A 100 16.11 5.42 7.68
CA MET A 100 14.73 4.93 7.80
C MET A 100 14.55 3.94 8.95
N PHE A 101 15.30 2.83 8.91
CA PHE A 101 15.08 1.75 9.88
C PHE A 101 15.58 2.11 11.28
N GLU A 102 16.60 2.96 11.41
CA GLU A 102 17.04 3.46 12.71
C GLU A 102 15.96 4.32 13.38
N LYS A 103 15.40 5.30 12.63
CA LYS A 103 14.36 6.19 13.14
C LYS A 103 13.09 5.43 13.50
N LEU A 104 12.63 4.55 12.61
CA LEU A 104 11.46 3.73 12.84
C LEU A 104 11.66 2.80 14.05
N TYR A 105 12.82 2.14 14.15
CA TYR A 105 13.13 1.28 15.29
C TYR A 105 13.16 2.08 16.60
N ASN A 106 13.85 3.22 16.64
CA ASN A 106 13.94 4.06 17.84
C ASN A 106 12.56 4.58 18.29
N LYS A 107 11.69 4.95 17.34
CA LYS A 107 10.29 5.32 17.64
C LYS A 107 9.49 4.14 18.17
N GLY A 108 9.66 2.95 17.59
CA GLY A 108 9.06 1.71 18.08
C GLY A 108 9.49 1.40 19.51
N LYS A 109 10.79 1.52 19.81
CA LYS A 109 11.34 1.28 21.15
C LYS A 109 10.86 2.28 22.20
N SER A 110 10.79 3.57 21.86
CA SER A 110 10.38 4.61 22.82
C SER A 110 8.88 4.59 23.13
N THR A 111 8.06 4.24 22.14
CA THR A 111 6.59 4.20 22.29
C THR A 111 6.07 2.83 22.70
N GLY A 112 6.80 1.75 22.39
CA GLY A 112 6.32 0.37 22.48
C GLY A 112 5.27 0.02 21.41
N ALA A 113 5.29 0.73 20.26
CA ALA A 113 4.31 0.53 19.19
C ALA A 113 4.46 -0.83 18.48
N ASP A 114 3.32 -1.39 18.09
CA ASP A 114 3.21 -2.59 17.26
C ASP A 114 3.46 -2.26 15.77
N VAL A 115 3.07 -1.07 15.32
CA VAL A 115 3.29 -0.61 13.94
C VAL A 115 3.78 0.84 13.94
N ILE A 116 4.84 1.12 13.19
CA ILE A 116 5.45 2.44 13.09
C ILE A 116 5.54 2.85 11.64
N LEU A 117 4.78 3.87 11.26
CA LEU A 117 4.70 4.39 9.91
C LEU A 117 5.69 5.55 9.72
N SER A 118 6.31 5.65 8.53
CA SER A 118 6.96 6.86 8.06
C SER A 118 6.10 7.58 7.01
N ASN A 119 6.41 8.84 6.75
CA ASN A 119 5.99 9.46 5.50
C ASN A 119 6.84 8.90 4.34
N LEU A 120 6.51 9.27 3.10
CA LEU A 120 7.20 8.84 1.90
C LEU A 120 7.16 9.91 0.81
N ASP A 121 8.16 9.89 -0.06
CA ASP A 121 8.20 10.68 -1.28
C ASP A 121 7.76 9.84 -2.48
N LEU A 122 6.90 10.40 -3.33
CA LEU A 122 6.81 9.99 -4.72
C LEU A 122 8.08 10.43 -5.42
N TYR A 123 8.86 9.49 -5.96
CA TYR A 123 10.07 9.73 -6.71
C TYR A 123 9.83 9.50 -8.22
N PHE A 124 9.90 10.55 -9.02
CA PHE A 124 9.64 10.47 -10.45
C PHE A 124 10.90 10.09 -11.23
N ASP A 125 11.00 8.85 -11.71
CA ASP A 125 12.23 8.26 -12.31
C ASP A 125 12.78 9.08 -13.50
N ASN A 126 11.88 9.73 -14.24
CA ASN A 126 12.21 10.50 -15.44
C ASN A 126 12.77 11.90 -15.16
N THR A 127 12.46 12.49 -14.00
CA THR A 127 12.90 13.87 -13.65
C THR A 127 13.82 13.91 -12.42
N GLY A 128 13.79 12.87 -11.59
CA GLY A 128 14.41 12.85 -10.26
C GLY A 128 13.65 13.68 -9.22
N GLU A 129 12.50 14.25 -9.57
CA GLU A 129 11.66 15.06 -8.67
C GLU A 129 11.10 14.20 -7.53
N ARG A 130 10.94 14.83 -6.36
CA ARG A 130 10.33 14.23 -5.17
C ARG A 130 9.13 15.04 -4.71
N LYS A 131 8.07 14.34 -4.32
CA LYS A 131 6.87 14.96 -3.76
C LYS A 131 6.36 14.14 -2.58
N ILE A 132 6.24 14.77 -1.42
CA ILE A 132 5.68 14.15 -0.22
C ILE A 132 4.27 13.65 -0.53
N TYR A 133 3.98 12.41 -0.11
CA TYR A 133 2.74 11.72 -0.45
C TYR A 133 1.68 11.72 0.65
N ARG A 134 2.05 11.49 1.91
CA ARG A 134 1.06 11.38 3.01
C ARG A 134 0.60 12.75 3.48
N ASP A 135 -0.57 12.77 4.13
CA ASP A 135 -1.11 13.95 4.82
C ASP A 135 -0.13 14.42 5.91
N VAL A 136 0.57 15.51 5.60
CA VAL A 136 1.61 16.08 6.46
C VAL A 136 1.03 16.61 7.76
N GLU A 137 -0.19 17.15 7.74
CA GLU A 137 -0.84 17.71 8.93
C GLU A 137 -1.23 16.59 9.89
N LEU A 138 -1.89 15.55 9.38
CA LEU A 138 -2.22 14.36 10.16
C LEU A 138 -0.95 13.72 10.74
N TYR A 139 0.07 13.49 9.93
CA TYR A 139 1.31 12.86 10.40
C TYR A 139 2.05 13.74 11.42
N HIS A 140 2.01 15.07 11.26
CA HIS A 140 2.58 16.00 12.23
C HIS A 140 1.84 15.98 13.58
N GLU A 141 0.52 15.82 13.57
CA GLU A 141 -0.26 15.64 14.81
C GLU A 141 0.08 14.30 15.49
N LEU A 142 0.10 13.22 14.72
CA LEU A 142 0.29 11.86 15.22
C LEU A 142 1.71 11.61 15.75
N GLU A 143 2.74 12.18 15.10
CA GLU A 143 4.13 12.03 15.51
C GLU A 143 4.39 12.50 16.95
N LYS A 144 3.68 13.55 17.39
CA LYS A 144 3.80 14.12 18.75
C LYS A 144 3.23 13.22 19.83
N LYS A 145 2.45 12.19 19.49
CA LYS A 145 1.84 11.28 20.46
C LYS A 145 2.85 10.20 20.91
N ASN A 146 2.71 9.72 22.14
CA ASN A 146 3.47 8.57 22.66
C ASN A 146 2.82 7.23 22.23
N GLY A 147 2.54 7.14 20.94
CA GLY A 147 1.69 6.16 20.30
C GLY A 147 0.18 6.35 20.54
N PHE A 148 -0.63 5.70 19.71
CA PHE A 148 -2.09 5.88 19.69
C PHE A 148 -2.80 4.62 19.15
N LYS A 149 -4.10 4.48 19.42
CA LYS A 149 -4.95 3.47 18.77
C LYS A 149 -5.56 4.04 17.49
N ALA A 150 -5.76 3.20 16.49
CA ALA A 150 -6.33 3.64 15.20
C ALA A 150 -7.70 4.31 15.35
N GLU A 151 -8.55 3.83 16.28
CA GLU A 151 -9.90 4.38 16.52
C GLU A 151 -9.89 5.83 17.00
N GLN A 152 -8.79 6.29 17.58
CA GLN A 152 -8.62 7.68 18.02
C GLN A 152 -8.37 8.62 16.84
N HIS A 153 -7.92 8.09 15.70
CA HIS A 153 -7.48 8.81 14.51
C HIS A 153 -7.83 8.02 13.25
N THR A 154 -9.13 7.80 13.04
CA THR A 154 -9.64 6.84 12.05
C THR A 154 -9.13 7.04 10.63
N LYS A 155 -8.82 8.28 10.23
CA LYS A 155 -8.17 8.62 8.94
C LYS A 155 -6.88 7.85 8.66
N ILE A 156 -6.16 7.38 9.68
CA ILE A 156 -4.90 6.64 9.51
C ILE A 156 -5.07 5.35 8.69
N VAL A 157 -6.27 4.75 8.66
CA VAL A 157 -6.55 3.56 7.84
C VAL A 157 -6.47 3.83 6.34
N ARG A 158 -6.50 5.11 5.93
CA ARG A 158 -6.29 5.53 4.53
C ARG A 158 -4.82 5.48 4.12
N SER A 159 -3.89 5.36 5.06
CA SER A 159 -2.48 5.15 4.77
C SER A 159 -2.24 3.70 4.33
N ILE A 160 -2.69 3.35 3.13
CA ILE A 160 -2.48 2.03 2.53
C ILE A 160 -1.06 1.95 1.99
N ALA A 161 -0.29 0.99 2.50
CA ALA A 161 0.99 0.50 2.01
C ALA A 161 1.50 -0.57 3.00
N ALA A 162 2.26 -1.54 2.48
CA ALA A 162 2.97 -2.49 3.34
C ALA A 162 4.38 -1.98 3.72
N TRP A 163 5.00 -1.16 2.88
CA TRP A 163 6.44 -0.89 2.84
C TRP A 163 6.91 0.42 3.50
N ASP A 164 6.00 1.36 3.78
CA ASP A 164 6.32 2.64 4.45
C ASP A 164 6.37 2.54 5.99
N ARG A 165 6.55 1.32 6.53
CA ARG A 165 6.43 1.06 7.96
C ARG A 165 7.20 -0.18 8.39
N ILE A 166 7.44 -0.27 9.70
CA ILE A 166 7.85 -1.50 10.36
C ILE A 166 6.75 -2.00 11.31
N TYR A 167 6.73 -3.31 11.50
CA TYR A 167 5.77 -4.03 12.33
C TYR A 167 6.54 -4.83 13.37
N LYS A 168 6.06 -4.88 14.60
CA LYS A 168 6.60 -5.78 15.61
C LYS A 168 6.35 -7.21 15.13
N LEU A 169 7.40 -8.02 15.02
CA LEU A 169 7.29 -9.33 14.37
C LEU A 169 6.35 -10.27 15.15
N ASP A 170 6.45 -10.24 16.48
CA ASP A 170 5.55 -10.97 17.37
C ASP A 170 4.07 -10.54 17.20
N PHE A 171 3.81 -9.26 16.97
CA PHE A 171 2.45 -8.77 16.67
C PHE A 171 1.87 -9.38 15.39
N LEU A 172 2.67 -9.48 14.33
CA LEU A 172 2.21 -10.14 13.10
C LEU A 172 1.95 -11.63 13.34
N LYS A 173 2.87 -12.32 14.02
CA LYS A 173 2.78 -13.77 14.27
C LYS A 173 1.61 -14.12 15.19
N ARG A 174 1.43 -13.42 16.32
CA ARG A 174 0.37 -13.70 17.30
C ARG A 174 -1.04 -13.47 16.77
N ASN A 175 -1.20 -12.58 15.79
CA ASN A 175 -2.48 -12.29 15.14
C ASN A 175 -2.63 -12.98 13.77
N ASN A 176 -1.67 -13.82 13.38
CA ASN A 176 -1.63 -14.50 12.07
C ASN A 176 -1.84 -13.54 10.88
N LEU A 177 -1.19 -12.38 10.92
CA LEU A 177 -1.34 -11.35 9.90
C LEU A 177 -0.46 -11.67 8.69
N ARG A 178 -1.11 -11.89 7.55
CA ARG A 178 -0.50 -12.29 6.29
C ARG A 178 -0.95 -11.39 5.15
N ASN A 179 -0.07 -11.19 4.17
CA ASN A 179 -0.45 -10.53 2.93
C ASN A 179 -1.33 -11.50 2.13
N PRO A 180 -2.49 -11.05 1.60
CA PRO A 180 -3.27 -11.83 0.66
C PRO A 180 -2.43 -12.35 -0.52
N GLU A 181 -2.57 -13.62 -0.83
CA GLU A 181 -1.83 -14.27 -1.92
C GLU A 181 -2.64 -14.29 -3.22
N HIS A 182 -1.93 -14.33 -4.35
CA HIS A 182 -2.49 -14.36 -5.72
C HIS A 182 -3.50 -13.24 -6.06
N VAL A 183 -3.47 -12.11 -5.37
CA VAL A 183 -4.27 -10.92 -5.64
C VAL A 183 -3.37 -9.71 -5.88
N ILE A 184 -3.88 -8.73 -6.63
CA ILE A 184 -3.29 -7.40 -6.71
C ILE A 184 -3.87 -6.50 -5.62
N TYR A 185 -3.12 -5.48 -5.20
CA TYR A 185 -3.44 -4.61 -4.04
C TYR A 185 -3.55 -5.42 -2.73
N GLU A 186 -2.69 -6.42 -2.59
CA GLU A 186 -2.60 -7.26 -1.40
C GLU A 186 -2.32 -6.43 -0.13
N ASP A 187 -1.61 -5.32 -0.28
CA ASP A 187 -1.29 -4.39 0.78
C ASP A 187 -2.54 -3.73 1.39
N ALA A 188 -3.65 -3.58 0.65
CA ALA A 188 -4.86 -2.94 1.15
C ALA A 188 -5.43 -3.65 2.39
N LEU A 189 -5.74 -4.94 2.30
CA LEU A 189 -6.30 -5.68 3.43
C LEU A 189 -5.27 -5.79 4.57
N PHE A 190 -4.00 -6.06 4.23
CA PHE A 190 -2.93 -6.17 5.21
C PHE A 190 -2.72 -4.87 5.99
N SER A 191 -2.74 -3.71 5.33
CA SER A 191 -2.68 -2.39 5.98
C SER A 191 -3.86 -2.18 6.93
N TYR A 192 -5.09 -2.46 6.51
CA TYR A 192 -6.26 -2.34 7.40
C TYR A 192 -6.13 -3.22 8.64
N GLN A 193 -5.79 -4.50 8.46
CA GLN A 193 -5.68 -5.45 9.57
C GLN A 193 -4.56 -5.04 10.54
N THR A 194 -3.37 -4.72 10.03
CA THR A 194 -2.23 -4.33 10.88
C THR A 194 -2.48 -3.00 11.59
N THR A 195 -3.12 -2.03 10.93
CA THR A 195 -3.43 -0.73 11.54
C THR A 195 -4.49 -0.85 12.63
N ILE A 196 -5.56 -1.63 12.40
CA ILE A 196 -6.70 -1.73 13.33
C ILE A 196 -6.41 -2.64 14.52
N LEU A 197 -5.70 -3.75 14.31
CA LEU A 197 -5.40 -4.72 15.37
C LEU A 197 -4.19 -4.32 16.24
N ALA A 198 -3.43 -3.30 15.83
CA ALA A 198 -2.34 -2.78 16.63
C ALA A 198 -2.87 -2.14 17.91
N GLU A 199 -2.33 -2.54 19.06
CA GLU A 199 -2.66 -1.88 20.33
C GLU A 199 -2.06 -0.49 20.40
N LYS A 200 -0.95 -0.28 19.68
CA LYS A 200 -0.29 1.02 19.59
C LYS A 200 0.37 1.22 18.23
N LEU A 201 -0.03 2.29 17.56
CA LEU A 201 0.59 2.85 16.37
C LEU A 201 1.54 3.97 16.76
N ALA A 202 2.56 4.22 15.94
CA ALA A 202 3.37 5.43 16.02
C ALA A 202 3.72 5.95 14.61
N VAL A 203 4.06 7.23 14.52
CA VAL A 203 4.40 7.89 13.26
C VAL A 203 5.75 8.60 13.39
N VAL A 204 6.55 8.53 12.32
CA VAL A 204 7.71 9.39 12.05
C VAL A 204 7.37 10.21 10.81
N ASN A 205 7.17 11.53 10.95
CA ASN A 205 6.74 12.40 9.87
C ASN A 205 7.93 12.88 9.02
N GLU A 206 8.72 11.94 8.54
CA GLU A 206 9.81 12.17 7.60
C GLU A 206 9.61 11.29 6.36
N PRO A 207 9.87 11.80 5.14
CA PRO A 207 9.76 11.02 3.91
C PRO A 207 10.94 10.06 3.79
N LEU A 208 10.85 8.92 4.49
CA LEU A 208 11.96 7.97 4.63
C LEU A 208 11.96 6.87 3.56
N TYR A 209 10.90 6.79 2.77
CA TYR A 209 10.75 5.84 1.67
C TYR A 209 10.55 6.59 0.35
N MET A 210 11.23 6.15 -0.71
CA MET A 210 11.12 6.75 -2.05
C MET A 210 10.37 5.79 -2.97
N TYR A 211 9.08 6.08 -3.16
CA TYR A 211 8.19 5.30 -4.00
C TYR A 211 8.31 5.74 -5.46
N ARG A 212 8.89 4.88 -6.29
CA ARG A 212 9.21 5.18 -7.68
C ARG A 212 7.97 5.23 -8.56
N LYS A 213 7.86 6.28 -9.35
CA LYS A 213 6.81 6.52 -10.34
C LYS A 213 7.40 6.66 -11.75
N ASN A 214 6.55 6.52 -12.76
CA ASN A 214 6.88 6.63 -14.18
C ASN A 214 7.92 5.61 -14.69
N THR A 215 7.91 4.39 -14.14
CA THR A 215 8.79 3.31 -14.60
C THR A 215 8.31 2.67 -15.91
N GLY A 216 7.04 2.85 -16.27
CA GLY A 216 6.39 2.23 -17.43
C GLY A 216 6.00 0.76 -17.21
N VAL A 217 6.38 0.19 -16.06
CA VAL A 217 6.15 -1.22 -15.69
C VAL A 217 5.38 -1.38 -14.37
N ALA A 218 5.09 -0.27 -13.69
CA ALA A 218 4.31 -0.26 -12.44
C ALA A 218 2.92 -0.88 -12.64
N ILE A 219 2.35 -1.46 -11.58
CA ILE A 219 1.00 -2.04 -11.62
C ILE A 219 -0.03 -1.00 -12.07
N THR A 220 0.10 0.25 -11.60
CA THR A 220 -0.77 1.38 -12.01
C THR A 220 -0.70 1.65 -13.52
N ASP A 221 0.48 1.49 -14.13
CA ASP A 221 0.67 1.66 -15.58
C ASP A 221 0.08 0.46 -16.36
N LYS A 222 0.18 -0.74 -15.79
CA LYS A 222 -0.37 -1.98 -16.35
C LYS A 222 -1.88 -2.06 -16.25
N GLU A 223 -2.50 -1.47 -15.23
CA GLU A 223 -3.96 -1.51 -15.05
C GLU A 223 -4.72 -0.75 -16.13
N ILE A 224 -4.15 0.33 -16.66
CA ILE A 224 -4.70 1.03 -17.83
C ILE A 224 -4.80 0.06 -19.02
N LYS A 225 -3.92 -0.95 -19.07
CA LYS A 225 -3.85 -1.97 -20.11
C LYS A 225 -4.57 -3.28 -19.73
N ASN A 226 -5.00 -3.49 -18.49
CA ASN A 226 -5.62 -4.74 -18.04
C ASN A 226 -6.85 -4.51 -17.14
N ASP A 227 -7.98 -5.13 -17.49
CA ASP A 227 -9.22 -5.05 -16.72
C ASP A 227 -9.31 -6.04 -15.56
N LYS A 228 -8.45 -7.08 -15.50
CA LYS A 228 -8.49 -8.09 -14.44
C LYS A 228 -8.34 -7.49 -13.04
N TYR A 229 -7.39 -6.56 -12.86
CA TYR A 229 -7.05 -5.98 -11.56
C TYR A 229 -8.18 -5.16 -10.94
N LYS A 230 -9.13 -4.69 -11.75
CA LYS A 230 -10.26 -3.89 -11.27
C LYS A 230 -11.19 -4.70 -10.37
N PHE A 231 -11.29 -6.00 -10.59
CA PHE A 231 -12.13 -6.87 -9.75
C PHE A 231 -11.42 -7.26 -8.45
N ASP A 232 -10.08 -7.41 -8.48
CA ASP A 232 -9.29 -7.60 -7.26
C ASP A 232 -9.49 -6.42 -6.28
N TYR A 233 -9.59 -5.19 -6.79
CA TYR A 233 -9.94 -4.02 -5.97
C TYR A 233 -11.30 -4.17 -5.26
N LEU A 234 -12.35 -4.59 -5.98
CA LEU A 234 -13.67 -4.79 -5.38
C LEU A 234 -13.66 -5.91 -4.35
N ASP A 235 -12.99 -7.01 -4.66
CA ASP A 235 -12.90 -8.16 -3.76
C ASP A 235 -12.10 -7.83 -2.50
N ASN A 236 -11.03 -7.05 -2.60
CA ASN A 236 -10.31 -6.53 -1.44
C ASN A 236 -11.19 -5.61 -0.60
N ASN A 237 -11.95 -4.69 -1.22
CA ASN A 237 -12.86 -3.82 -0.47
C ASN A 237 -13.94 -4.62 0.27
N ARG A 238 -14.47 -5.70 -0.33
CA ARG A 238 -15.42 -6.61 0.35
C ARG A 238 -14.78 -7.29 1.54
N LYS A 239 -13.56 -7.83 1.38
CA LYS A 239 -12.81 -8.45 2.48
C LYS A 239 -12.50 -7.47 3.61
N ILE A 240 -12.14 -6.23 3.27
CA ILE A 240 -11.91 -5.16 4.26
C ILE A 240 -13.22 -4.83 4.99
N LYS A 241 -14.34 -4.61 4.27
CA LYS A 241 -15.65 -4.37 4.90
C LYS A 241 -16.02 -5.51 5.85
N GLN A 242 -15.85 -6.76 5.41
CA GLN A 242 -16.12 -7.94 6.23
C GLN A 242 -15.22 -7.98 7.47
N PHE A 243 -13.91 -7.73 7.32
CA PHE A 243 -12.98 -7.65 8.45
C PHE A 243 -13.42 -6.59 9.48
N LEU A 244 -13.85 -5.41 9.03
CA LEU A 244 -14.34 -4.36 9.92
C LEU A 244 -15.61 -4.79 10.68
N ILE A 245 -16.52 -5.52 10.01
CA ILE A 245 -17.74 -6.06 10.61
C ILE A 245 -17.38 -7.13 11.65
N ASP A 246 -16.54 -8.11 11.27
CA ASP A 246 -16.14 -9.23 12.12
C ASP A 246 -15.43 -8.77 13.41
N ASN A 247 -14.75 -7.62 13.35
CA ASN A 247 -14.08 -7.01 14.50
C ASN A 247 -14.93 -5.96 15.23
N ASN A 248 -16.21 -5.80 14.87
CA ASN A 248 -17.15 -4.85 15.47
C ASN A 248 -16.68 -3.38 15.42
N VAL A 249 -15.88 -3.01 14.42
CA VAL A 249 -15.35 -1.66 14.24
C VAL A 249 -15.85 -0.98 12.96
N TYR A 250 -16.76 -1.61 12.22
CA TYR A 250 -17.29 -1.04 10.98
C TYR A 250 -17.86 0.36 11.15
N ASN A 251 -18.65 0.60 12.20
CA ASN A 251 -19.22 1.93 12.46
C ASN A 251 -18.16 2.98 12.82
N VAL A 252 -17.06 2.57 13.47
CA VAL A 252 -15.94 3.46 13.82
C VAL A 252 -15.24 3.96 12.55
N TYR A 253 -14.98 3.06 11.60
CA TYR A 253 -14.25 3.38 10.38
C TYR A 253 -15.14 3.66 9.17
N PHE A 254 -16.46 3.69 9.33
CA PHE A 254 -17.44 3.74 8.25
C PHE A 254 -17.15 4.89 7.26
N ALA A 255 -16.95 6.10 7.77
CA ALA A 255 -16.70 7.28 6.97
C ALA A 255 -15.36 7.20 6.22
N ASP A 256 -14.28 6.79 6.92
CA ASP A 256 -12.95 6.73 6.33
C ASP A 256 -12.80 5.61 5.29
N PHE A 257 -13.42 4.46 5.55
CA PHE A 257 -13.56 3.37 4.60
C PHE A 257 -14.22 3.87 3.32
N TRP A 258 -15.44 4.41 3.40
CA TRP A 258 -16.18 4.77 2.19
C TRP A 258 -15.54 5.91 1.40
N LEU A 259 -15.06 6.97 2.05
CA LEU A 259 -14.43 8.08 1.33
C LEU A 259 -13.17 7.64 0.56
N TYR A 260 -12.35 6.78 1.16
CA TYR A 260 -11.18 6.21 0.50
C TYR A 260 -11.58 5.30 -0.66
N HIS A 261 -12.49 4.36 -0.41
CA HIS A 261 -12.87 3.37 -1.41
C HIS A 261 -13.71 3.95 -2.56
N PHE A 262 -14.46 5.03 -2.37
CA PHE A 262 -15.09 5.74 -3.49
C PHE A 262 -14.07 6.43 -4.38
N THR A 263 -13.05 7.05 -3.79
CA THR A 263 -11.98 7.71 -4.55
C THR A 263 -11.25 6.70 -5.46
N GLY A 264 -10.90 5.53 -4.91
CA GLY A 264 -10.32 4.45 -5.70
C GLY A 264 -11.31 3.88 -6.74
N ALA A 265 -12.57 3.63 -6.35
CA ALA A 265 -13.59 3.09 -7.27
C ALA A 265 -13.80 3.97 -8.51
N ILE A 266 -13.84 5.29 -8.34
CA ILE A 266 -13.94 6.25 -9.46
C ILE A 266 -12.78 6.09 -10.43
N TRP A 267 -11.56 5.89 -9.92
CA TRP A 267 -10.36 5.72 -10.73
C TRP A 267 -10.34 4.36 -11.45
N HIS A 268 -10.57 3.25 -10.73
CA HIS A 268 -10.57 1.90 -11.29
C HIS A 268 -11.68 1.73 -12.34
N GLN A 269 -12.92 2.14 -12.01
CA GLN A 269 -14.03 2.09 -12.95
C GLN A 269 -13.78 3.01 -14.14
N GLY A 270 -13.21 4.18 -13.89
CA GLY A 270 -12.84 5.13 -14.92
C GLY A 270 -11.84 4.56 -15.92
N ASN A 271 -10.94 3.70 -15.49
CA ASN A 271 -9.95 3.06 -16.36
C ASN A 271 -10.46 1.80 -17.07
N ALA A 272 -11.74 1.44 -16.94
CA ALA A 272 -12.30 0.27 -17.62
C ALA A 272 -12.17 0.41 -19.14
N ARG A 273 -11.64 -0.63 -19.80
CA ARG A 273 -11.33 -0.57 -21.25
C ARG A 273 -12.56 -0.74 -22.14
N ASN A 274 -13.62 -1.35 -21.62
CA ASN A 274 -14.84 -1.62 -22.38
C ASN A 274 -16.08 -1.51 -21.48
N TYR A 275 -17.24 -1.41 -22.13
CA TYR A 275 -18.53 -1.28 -21.45
C TYR A 275 -18.85 -2.47 -20.53
N SER A 276 -18.48 -3.69 -20.91
CA SER A 276 -18.75 -4.89 -20.09
C SER A 276 -18.02 -4.82 -18.75
N THR A 277 -16.73 -4.49 -18.75
CA THR A 277 -15.94 -4.27 -17.53
C THR A 277 -16.53 -3.12 -16.71
N PHE A 278 -16.81 -1.98 -17.34
CA PHE A 278 -17.37 -0.81 -16.67
C PHE A 278 -18.70 -1.13 -15.98
N LYS A 279 -19.58 -1.88 -16.67
CA LYS A 279 -20.88 -2.35 -16.18
C LYS A 279 -20.73 -3.32 -15.02
N LYS A 280 -19.85 -4.33 -15.14
CA LYS A 280 -19.60 -5.29 -14.05
C LYS A 280 -19.08 -4.60 -12.80
N PHE A 281 -18.14 -3.67 -12.95
CA PHE A 281 -17.62 -2.88 -11.83
C PHE A 281 -18.72 -2.01 -11.20
N PHE A 282 -19.56 -1.35 -12.02
CA PHE A 282 -20.69 -0.55 -11.54
C PHE A 282 -21.59 -1.34 -10.60
N TYR A 283 -22.01 -2.54 -11.03
CA TYR A 283 -22.90 -3.38 -10.23
C TYR A 283 -22.19 -3.98 -9.01
N GLY A 284 -20.92 -4.38 -9.15
CA GLY A 284 -20.13 -4.87 -8.02
C GLY A 284 -19.96 -3.82 -6.91
N MET A 285 -19.76 -2.54 -7.28
CA MET A 285 -19.78 -1.44 -6.30
C MET A 285 -21.16 -1.24 -5.70
N ARG A 286 -22.22 -1.24 -6.53
CA ARG A 286 -23.59 -1.02 -6.07
C ARG A 286 -24.04 -2.07 -5.05
N GLU A 287 -23.66 -3.33 -5.24
CA GLU A 287 -23.97 -4.43 -4.32
C GLU A 287 -23.41 -4.24 -2.91
N MET A 288 -22.35 -3.44 -2.75
CA MET A 288 -21.75 -3.17 -1.44
C MET A 288 -22.43 -2.02 -0.68
N LEU A 289 -23.32 -1.27 -1.34
CA LEU A 289 -23.96 -0.07 -0.80
C LEU A 289 -25.31 -0.39 -0.17
N ASP A 290 -25.59 0.29 0.93
CA ASP A 290 -26.85 0.27 1.66
C ASP A 290 -27.35 1.71 1.89
N ASP A 291 -28.52 1.85 2.52
CA ASP A 291 -29.16 3.16 2.72
C ASP A 291 -28.34 4.10 3.61
N ASP A 292 -27.59 3.56 4.57
CA ASP A 292 -26.72 4.35 5.45
C ASP A 292 -25.58 4.97 4.64
N VAL A 293 -24.99 4.22 3.69
CA VAL A 293 -23.96 4.76 2.79
C VAL A 293 -24.52 5.87 1.91
N TYR A 294 -25.73 5.69 1.38
CA TYR A 294 -26.36 6.72 0.56
C TYR A 294 -26.69 7.98 1.36
N ALA A 295 -27.15 7.84 2.60
CA ALA A 295 -27.42 8.97 3.48
C ALA A 295 -26.13 9.73 3.83
N PHE A 296 -25.09 9.00 4.25
CA PHE A 296 -23.78 9.55 4.61
C PHE A 296 -23.15 10.37 3.49
N ILE A 297 -23.15 9.84 2.26
CA ILE A 297 -22.50 10.50 1.13
C ILE A 297 -23.19 11.80 0.73
N ASN A 298 -24.52 11.87 0.82
CA ASN A 298 -25.25 13.11 0.49
C ASN A 298 -24.92 14.28 1.44
N CYS A 299 -24.30 14.03 2.58
CA CYS A 299 -23.82 15.05 3.52
C CYS A 299 -22.35 15.46 3.29
N GLN A 300 -21.65 14.87 2.32
CA GLN A 300 -20.23 15.14 2.05
C GLN A 300 -20.04 16.30 1.08
N SER A 301 -18.96 17.06 1.26
CA SER A 301 -18.61 18.20 0.39
C SER A 301 -17.97 17.81 -0.94
N ASN A 302 -17.48 16.57 -1.07
CA ASN A 302 -16.82 16.11 -2.30
C ASN A 302 -17.85 15.80 -3.39
N GLU A 303 -18.14 16.78 -4.24
CA GLU A 303 -19.12 16.68 -5.33
C GLU A 303 -18.86 15.52 -6.29
N VAL A 304 -17.60 15.13 -6.49
CA VAL A 304 -17.25 14.02 -7.40
C VAL A 304 -17.72 12.68 -6.82
N ILE A 305 -17.47 12.45 -5.53
CA ILE A 305 -17.94 11.26 -4.81
C ILE A 305 -19.48 11.26 -4.75
N VAL A 306 -20.08 12.40 -4.37
CA VAL A 306 -21.54 12.55 -4.32
C VAL A 306 -22.18 12.23 -5.67
N HIS A 307 -21.63 12.77 -6.76
CA HIS A 307 -22.12 12.50 -8.10
C HIS A 307 -21.99 11.00 -8.46
N TYR A 308 -20.84 10.40 -8.17
CA TYR A 308 -20.58 8.98 -8.44
C TYR A 308 -21.59 8.07 -7.74
N VAL A 309 -21.76 8.26 -6.43
CA VAL A 309 -22.66 7.46 -5.61
C VAL A 309 -24.12 7.67 -6.01
N ASN A 310 -24.51 8.89 -6.40
CA ASN A 310 -25.85 9.14 -6.93
C ASN A 310 -26.11 8.45 -8.28
N LYS A 311 -25.09 8.25 -9.11
CA LYS A 311 -25.22 7.40 -10.31
C LYS A 311 -25.42 5.94 -9.93
N LEU A 312 -24.66 5.44 -8.95
CA LEU A 312 -24.83 4.09 -8.42
C LEU A 312 -26.23 3.88 -7.85
N LYS A 313 -26.72 4.76 -6.97
CA LYS A 313 -28.05 4.70 -6.33
C LYS A 313 -29.18 4.62 -7.36
N ASN A 314 -29.18 5.54 -8.32
CA ASN A 314 -30.22 5.67 -9.33
C ASN A 314 -30.12 4.68 -10.51
N ASN A 315 -29.16 3.75 -10.47
CA ASN A 315 -28.89 2.79 -11.57
C ASN A 315 -28.62 3.46 -12.91
N ASN A 316 -28.01 4.66 -12.90
CA ASN A 316 -27.82 5.49 -14.08
C ASN A 316 -26.56 5.09 -14.88
N LEU A 317 -26.42 3.80 -15.19
CA LEU A 317 -25.23 3.22 -15.82
C LEU A 317 -24.90 3.84 -17.19
N MET A 318 -25.86 3.89 -18.10
CA MET A 318 -25.61 4.35 -19.48
C MET A 318 -25.21 5.83 -19.57
N PRO A 319 -25.94 6.76 -18.93
CA PRO A 319 -25.51 8.16 -18.88
C PRO A 319 -24.14 8.32 -18.20
N PHE A 320 -23.86 7.52 -17.16
CA PHE A 320 -22.58 7.54 -16.49
C PHE A 320 -21.44 7.08 -17.41
N TYR A 321 -21.61 5.95 -18.11
CA TYR A 321 -20.63 5.43 -19.06
C TYR A 321 -20.35 6.40 -20.23
N ILE A 322 -21.39 7.03 -20.79
CA ILE A 322 -21.23 8.01 -21.89
C ILE A 322 -20.43 9.22 -21.41
N ASN A 323 -20.80 9.80 -20.26
CA ASN A 323 -20.11 10.96 -19.69
C ASN A 323 -18.65 10.65 -19.33
N PHE A 324 -18.38 9.45 -18.82
CA PHE A 324 -17.04 9.01 -18.47
C PHE A 324 -16.20 8.69 -19.72
N GLY A 325 -16.79 8.03 -20.72
CA GLY A 325 -16.15 7.69 -22.00
C GLY A 325 -15.76 8.92 -22.83
N LEU A 326 -16.60 9.97 -22.82
CA LEU A 326 -16.30 11.26 -23.45
C LEU A 326 -15.17 12.00 -22.73
N LYS A 327 -15.20 12.05 -21.39
CA LYS A 327 -14.14 12.70 -20.59
C LYS A 327 -12.79 11.97 -20.66
N ASN A 328 -12.77 10.64 -20.77
CA ASN A 328 -11.52 9.87 -20.84
C ASN A 328 -10.83 9.93 -22.20
N LYS A 329 -11.57 10.09 -23.32
CA LYS A 329 -10.95 10.39 -24.62
C LYS A 329 -10.22 11.75 -24.58
N ILE A 330 -10.73 12.71 -23.82
CA ILE A 330 -10.17 14.06 -23.66
C ILE A 330 -9.09 14.11 -22.55
N LYS A 331 -9.20 13.30 -21.48
CA LYS A 331 -8.20 13.26 -20.39
C LYS A 331 -6.98 12.39 -20.68
N ARG A 332 -7.05 11.43 -21.60
CA ARG A 332 -5.86 10.67 -22.03
C ARG A 332 -4.79 11.55 -22.71
N SER A 333 -5.13 12.77 -23.14
CA SER A 333 -4.17 13.79 -23.56
C SER A 333 -3.71 14.75 -22.44
N LEU A 334 -4.31 14.68 -21.23
CA LEU A 334 -4.02 15.60 -20.11
C LEU A 334 -3.97 14.83 -18.76
N HIS A 335 -2.80 14.27 -18.46
CA HIS A 335 -2.50 13.43 -17.29
C HIS A 335 -2.54 14.16 -15.92
N LYS A 336 -2.97 15.43 -15.83
CA LYS A 336 -2.77 16.28 -14.64
C LYS A 336 -3.93 16.36 -13.64
N ILE A 337 -5.12 15.82 -13.95
CA ILE A 337 -6.32 16.06 -13.12
C ILE A 337 -6.48 15.02 -11.99
N TYR A 338 -5.93 13.81 -12.12
CA TYR A 338 -6.11 12.78 -11.10
C TYR A 338 -5.16 12.93 -9.90
N GLU A 339 -3.95 13.47 -10.06
CA GLU A 339 -3.03 13.65 -8.92
C GLU A 339 -3.53 14.59 -7.83
N ARG A 340 -4.46 15.51 -8.14
CA ARG A 340 -5.05 16.41 -7.13
C ARG A 340 -6.16 15.79 -6.28
N LEU A 341 -6.75 14.67 -6.73
CA LEU A 341 -7.79 13.96 -5.97
C LEU A 341 -7.21 12.95 -4.98
N PHE A 342 -5.92 12.61 -5.10
CA PHE A 342 -5.22 11.66 -4.22
C PHE A 342 -4.34 12.34 -3.16
N THR A 343 -4.43 13.66 -3.01
CA THR A 343 -3.71 14.46 -2.00
C THR A 343 -4.65 15.19 -1.03
N LEU A 344 -5.87 14.68 -0.82
CA LEU A 344 -6.82 15.19 0.18
C LEU A 344 -7.38 14.06 1.04
#